data_AF-A0AAD6J3B6-F1
#
_entry.id   AF-A0AAD6J3B6-F1
#
_cell.length_a   1.000
_cell.length_b   1.000
_cell.length_c   1.000
_cell.angle_alpha   90.00
_cell.angle_beta   90.00
_cell.angle_gamma   90.00
#
_symmetry.space_group_name_H-M   'P 1'
#
loop_
_entity.id
_entity.type
_entity.pdbx_description
1 polymer ?
#
loop_
_entity_poly.entity_id
_entity_poly.type
_entity_poly.pdbx_seq_one_letter_code
_entity_poly.pdbx_strand_id
1 'polypeptide(L)'
;MSAVSTAASFIENAPPGELTEVINDIGSLLDDPSVTDKLIPAVERYHKEQFVTTKLPGGSGLVIVSEHNDLGGGRFYDSESASSFTYDHKTQACPAIHLETHRMHAYSAAEHSTANQVTSNECRKRRTYNRTRSRVNMPARCTYIYHPASRITITSKWQGTQLILSRKSLLRDVGNHVKEHFPSLPAYGVYPTNDGIAILIVGNKYSPSNYWNGRWRSAYTFNPSSSTLTGSIAVDVHYYEDGNVRLVTEKAVNESLRSTTSSDVARTIAAVEKKYQEELNRAFGALSEGAFKNLRRQLPVTRQKMDWQKASAYKIGQDIGGGARAR
;
A
#
# COMPACT_ATOMS: atom_id res chain seq x y z
N MET A 1 24.40 2.85 -15.89
CA MET A 1 23.08 2.22 -15.62
C MET A 1 22.73 1.36 -16.83
N SER A 2 22.18 0.16 -16.63
CA SER A 2 21.70 -0.68 -17.72
C SER A 2 20.31 -0.20 -18.20
N ALA A 3 19.94 -0.54 -19.44
CA ALA A 3 18.61 -0.21 -19.97
C ALA A 3 17.47 -0.76 -19.08
N VAL A 4 17.65 -1.97 -18.53
CA VAL A 4 16.69 -2.59 -17.59
C VAL A 4 16.60 -1.80 -16.27
N SER A 5 17.72 -1.29 -15.75
CA SER A 5 17.72 -0.45 -14.54
C SER A 5 17.02 0.89 -14.77
N THR A 6 17.16 1.49 -15.95
CA THR A 6 16.44 2.72 -16.30
C THR A 6 14.94 2.46 -16.49
N ALA A 7 14.57 1.39 -17.20
CA ALA A 7 13.18 0.98 -17.34
C ALA A 7 12.52 0.67 -15.99
N ALA A 8 13.23 0.01 -15.07
CA ALA A 8 12.75 -0.21 -13.71
C ALA A 8 12.45 1.11 -12.97
N SER A 9 13.28 2.14 -13.14
CA SER A 9 13.02 3.46 -12.55
C SER A 9 11.77 4.14 -13.13
N PHE A 10 11.44 3.91 -14.41
CA PHE A 10 10.19 4.42 -14.99
C PHE A 10 8.96 3.72 -14.41
N ILE A 11 9.04 2.42 -14.16
CA ILE A 11 7.99 1.65 -13.46
C ILE A 11 7.76 2.20 -12.05
N GLU A 12 8.83 2.41 -11.28
CA GLU A 12 8.74 2.88 -9.89
C GLU A 12 8.13 4.30 -9.79
N ASN A 13 8.29 5.11 -10.83
CA ASN A 13 7.77 6.49 -10.88
C ASN A 13 6.45 6.61 -11.67
N ALA A 14 5.84 5.51 -12.10
CA ALA A 14 4.61 5.54 -12.88
C ALA A 14 3.47 6.27 -12.13
N PRO A 15 2.74 7.20 -12.78
CA PRO A 15 1.60 7.85 -12.17
C PRO A 15 0.52 6.85 -11.72
N PRO A 16 -0.28 7.19 -10.69
CA PRO A 16 -1.32 6.28 -10.21
C PRO A 16 -2.35 6.00 -11.31
N GLY A 17 -2.66 4.72 -11.53
CA GLY A 17 -3.63 4.31 -12.55
C GLY A 17 -3.08 4.18 -13.97
N GLU A 18 -1.79 4.44 -14.18
CA GLU A 18 -1.16 4.48 -15.53
C GLU A 18 -0.03 3.44 -15.70
N LEU A 19 0.19 2.58 -14.71
CA LEU A 19 1.28 1.59 -14.72
C LEU A 19 1.24 0.68 -15.97
N THR A 20 0.06 0.21 -16.36
CA THR A 20 -0.09 -0.65 -17.55
C THR A 20 0.37 0.05 -18.82
N GLU A 21 0.01 1.33 -18.99
CA GLU A 21 0.44 2.12 -20.15
C GLU A 21 1.96 2.32 -20.14
N VAL A 22 2.54 2.63 -18.98
CA VAL A 22 4.01 2.75 -18.83
C VAL A 22 4.72 1.44 -19.18
N ILE A 23 4.19 0.29 -18.77
CA ILE A 23 4.76 -1.02 -19.14
C ILE A 23 4.69 -1.24 -20.66
N ASN A 24 3.56 -0.91 -21.28
CA ASN A 24 3.35 -1.05 -22.73
C ASN A 24 4.29 -0.14 -23.52
N ASP A 25 4.48 1.10 -23.08
CA ASP A 25 5.39 2.07 -23.71
C ASP A 25 6.84 1.61 -23.62
N ILE A 26 7.28 1.11 -22.45
CA ILE A 26 8.62 0.54 -22.27
C ILE A 26 8.83 -0.66 -23.20
N GLY A 27 7.83 -1.53 -23.32
CA GLY A 27 7.87 -2.68 -24.22
C GLY A 27 8.04 -2.25 -25.69
N SER A 28 7.35 -1.18 -26.09
CA SER A 28 7.42 -0.61 -27.44
C SER A 28 8.74 0.12 -27.71
N LEU A 29 9.36 0.73 -26.71
CA LEU A 29 10.64 1.43 -26.85
C LEU A 29 11.85 0.49 -26.97
N LEU A 30 11.76 -0.71 -26.40
CA LEU A 30 12.88 -1.65 -26.32
C LEU A 30 12.81 -2.76 -27.37
N ASP A 31 11.70 -2.88 -28.10
CA ASP A 31 11.45 -3.90 -29.14
C ASP A 31 11.72 -5.35 -28.68
N ASP A 32 11.67 -5.60 -27.36
CA ASP A 32 11.95 -6.90 -26.75
C ASP A 32 10.86 -7.26 -25.72
N PRO A 33 9.93 -8.18 -26.05
CA PRO A 33 8.87 -8.58 -25.15
C PRO A 33 9.38 -9.28 -23.89
N SER A 34 10.60 -9.83 -23.91
CA SER A 34 11.22 -10.49 -22.75
C SER A 34 11.66 -9.52 -21.66
N VAL A 35 11.73 -8.21 -21.96
CA VAL A 35 12.09 -7.19 -20.97
C VAL A 35 11.03 -7.07 -19.88
N THR A 36 9.75 -7.29 -20.22
CA THR A 36 8.65 -7.21 -19.25
C THR A 36 8.84 -8.18 -18.08
N ASP A 37 9.34 -9.39 -18.34
CA ASP A 37 9.63 -10.38 -17.29
C ASP A 37 10.79 -9.94 -16.38
N LYS A 38 11.78 -9.22 -16.92
CA LYS A 38 12.91 -8.68 -16.15
C LYS A 38 12.48 -7.50 -15.26
N LEU A 39 11.35 -6.85 -15.56
CA LEU A 39 10.82 -5.71 -14.81
C LEU A 39 9.85 -6.11 -13.68
N ILE A 40 9.43 -7.37 -13.60
CA ILE A 40 8.52 -7.87 -12.56
C ILE A 40 8.96 -7.47 -11.14
N PRO A 41 10.26 -7.52 -10.75
CA PRO A 41 10.67 -7.08 -9.42
C PRO A 41 10.41 -5.58 -9.15
N ALA A 42 10.53 -4.73 -10.17
CA ALA A 42 10.23 -3.30 -10.05
C ALA A 42 8.72 -3.06 -9.96
N VAL A 43 7.93 -3.83 -10.72
CA VAL A 43 6.46 -3.82 -10.66
C VAL A 43 5.97 -4.28 -9.28
N GLU A 44 6.59 -5.32 -8.71
CA GLU A 44 6.28 -5.78 -7.35
C GLU A 44 6.55 -4.72 -6.30
N ARG A 45 7.70 -4.05 -6.39
CA ARG A 45 8.04 -2.92 -5.51
C ARG A 45 7.01 -1.79 -5.66
N TYR A 46 6.70 -1.38 -6.89
CA TYR A 46 5.68 -0.37 -7.15
C TYR A 46 4.34 -0.75 -6.51
N HIS A 47 3.86 -1.98 -6.71
CA HIS A 47 2.59 -2.43 -6.15
C HIS A 47 2.54 -2.33 -4.63
N LYS A 48 3.63 -2.73 -3.95
CA LYS A 48 3.71 -2.72 -2.48
C LYS A 48 3.88 -1.31 -1.92
N GLU A 49 4.75 -0.48 -2.50
CA GLU A 49 5.00 0.88 -2.03
C GLU A 49 3.81 1.81 -2.31
N GLN A 50 3.16 1.64 -3.46
CA GLN A 50 2.01 2.45 -3.86
C GLN A 50 0.67 1.93 -3.31
N PHE A 51 0.71 0.88 -2.47
CA PHE A 51 -0.47 0.25 -1.88
C PHE A 51 -1.56 -0.04 -2.92
N VAL A 52 -1.17 -0.69 -4.02
CA VAL A 52 -2.11 -0.98 -5.11
C VAL A 52 -3.29 -1.78 -4.57
N THR A 53 -4.47 -1.36 -5.00
CA THR A 53 -5.74 -1.93 -4.56
C THR A 53 -6.32 -2.83 -5.63
N THR A 54 -6.81 -4.01 -5.26
CA THR A 54 -7.50 -4.93 -6.17
C THR A 54 -8.85 -5.36 -5.60
N LYS A 55 -9.80 -5.68 -6.47
CA LYS A 55 -11.05 -6.33 -6.07
C LYS A 55 -10.81 -7.83 -5.91
N LEU A 56 -11.40 -8.41 -4.87
CA LEU A 56 -11.44 -9.85 -4.72
C LEU A 56 -12.55 -10.45 -5.60
N PRO A 57 -12.35 -11.62 -6.22
CA PRO A 57 -13.41 -12.36 -6.90
C PRO A 57 -14.66 -12.53 -6.02
N GLY A 58 -15.79 -11.95 -6.44
CA GLY A 58 -17.05 -12.01 -5.69
C GLY A 58 -17.15 -11.05 -4.48
N GLY A 59 -16.10 -10.26 -4.20
CA GLY A 59 -16.11 -9.22 -3.18
C GLY A 59 -16.47 -7.84 -3.76
N SER A 60 -17.13 -7.00 -2.96
CA SER A 60 -17.41 -5.60 -3.31
C SER A 60 -16.33 -4.63 -2.84
N GLY A 61 -15.57 -5.00 -1.81
CA GLY A 61 -14.48 -4.21 -1.25
C GLY A 61 -13.17 -4.33 -2.03
N LEU A 62 -12.28 -3.35 -1.81
CA LEU A 62 -10.92 -3.37 -2.31
C LEU A 62 -9.96 -3.84 -1.21
N VAL A 63 -8.98 -4.65 -1.60
CA VAL A 63 -7.89 -5.09 -0.71
C VAL A 63 -6.57 -4.46 -1.15
N ILE A 64 -5.69 -4.23 -0.17
CA ILE A 64 -4.38 -3.58 -0.37
C ILE A 64 -3.30 -4.64 -0.60
N VAL A 65 -2.38 -4.36 -1.52
CA VAL A 65 -1.10 -5.06 -1.66
C VAL A 65 -0.01 -4.21 -1.01
N SER A 66 0.63 -4.71 0.04
CA SER A 66 1.68 -4.01 0.78
C SER A 66 2.70 -4.98 1.37
N GLU A 67 3.85 -4.47 1.82
CA GLU A 67 4.81 -5.29 2.56
C GLU A 67 4.27 -5.74 3.93
N HIS A 68 3.41 -4.93 4.55
CA HIS A 68 2.84 -5.24 5.87
C HIS A 68 1.92 -6.46 5.85
N ASN A 69 1.29 -6.76 4.72
CA ASN A 69 0.38 -7.90 4.60
C ASN A 69 0.89 -9.02 3.69
N ASP A 70 2.14 -8.95 3.26
CA ASP A 70 2.78 -10.00 2.46
C ASP A 70 3.05 -11.25 3.30
N LEU A 71 2.52 -12.40 2.89
CA LEU A 71 2.76 -13.70 3.52
C LEU A 71 3.89 -14.49 2.82
N GLY A 72 4.48 -13.94 1.76
CA GLY A 72 5.43 -14.59 0.89
C GLY A 72 4.77 -15.37 -0.25
N GLY A 73 5.50 -15.57 -1.34
CA GLY A 73 5.04 -16.37 -2.49
C GLY A 73 3.86 -15.77 -3.23
N GLY A 74 3.74 -14.43 -3.26
CA GLY A 74 2.65 -13.71 -3.96
C GLY A 74 1.30 -13.80 -3.24
N ARG A 75 1.28 -14.16 -1.95
CA ARG A 75 0.06 -14.25 -1.14
C ARG A 75 0.01 -13.14 -0.11
N PHE A 76 -1.14 -12.48 -0.01
CA PHE A 76 -1.36 -11.32 0.85
C PHE A 76 -2.53 -11.57 1.80
N TYR A 77 -2.46 -11.03 3.01
CA TYR A 77 -3.51 -11.14 4.02
C TYR A 77 -4.44 -9.93 4.00
N ASP A 78 -5.74 -10.16 4.04
CA ASP A 78 -6.75 -9.12 4.23
C ASP A 78 -7.28 -9.13 5.67
N SER A 79 -7.12 -8.00 6.34
CA SER A 79 -7.54 -7.84 7.74
C SER A 79 -9.05 -7.76 7.91
N GLU A 80 -9.80 -7.31 6.89
CA GLU A 80 -11.25 -7.15 6.96
C GLU A 80 -11.98 -8.49 6.80
N SER A 81 -11.67 -9.24 5.73
CA SER A 81 -12.26 -10.57 5.49
C SER A 81 -11.61 -11.69 6.30
N ALA A 82 -10.52 -11.40 7.03
CA ALA A 82 -9.71 -12.40 7.73
C ALA A 82 -9.36 -13.60 6.83
N SER A 83 -9.03 -13.30 5.57
CA SER A 83 -8.69 -14.27 4.53
C SER A 83 -7.42 -13.81 3.83
N SER A 84 -6.83 -14.68 3.02
CA SER A 84 -5.70 -14.28 2.17
C SER A 84 -6.02 -14.49 0.71
N PHE A 85 -5.31 -13.76 -0.15
CA PHE A 85 -5.50 -13.79 -1.58
C PHE A 85 -4.15 -13.83 -2.28
N THR A 86 -4.12 -14.42 -3.46
CA THR A 86 -2.92 -14.35 -4.33
C THR A 86 -3.04 -13.15 -5.23
N TYR A 87 -1.94 -12.44 -5.42
CA TYR A 87 -1.87 -11.32 -6.34
C TYR A 87 -0.73 -11.56 -7.33
N ASP A 88 -1.08 -11.56 -8.61
CA ASP A 88 -0.11 -11.72 -9.69
C ASP A 88 0.33 -10.33 -10.15
N HIS A 89 1.59 -10.00 -9.88
CA HIS A 89 2.18 -8.71 -10.24
C HIS A 89 2.33 -8.54 -11.76
N LYS A 90 2.37 -9.61 -12.56
CA LYS A 90 2.46 -9.53 -14.02
C LYS A 90 1.10 -9.21 -14.64
N THR A 91 0.06 -9.91 -14.23
CA THR A 91 -1.31 -9.69 -14.74
C THR A 91 -2.06 -8.58 -13.99
N GLN A 92 -1.46 -8.06 -12.91
CA GLN A 92 -2.04 -7.07 -11.99
C GLN A 92 -3.41 -7.48 -11.44
N ALA A 93 -3.66 -8.79 -11.31
CA ALA A 93 -4.95 -9.35 -10.97
C ALA A 93 -4.89 -10.26 -9.74
N CYS A 94 -6.07 -10.50 -9.14
CA CYS A 94 -6.26 -11.41 -8.02
C CYS A 94 -6.93 -12.72 -8.50
N PRO A 95 -6.16 -13.75 -8.87
CA PRO A 95 -6.72 -14.98 -9.44
C PRO A 95 -7.44 -15.88 -8.41
N ALA A 96 -7.07 -15.82 -7.13
CA ALA A 96 -7.61 -16.74 -6.12
C ALA A 96 -7.72 -16.13 -4.71
N ILE A 97 -8.79 -16.53 -4.02
CA ILE A 97 -9.03 -16.25 -2.60
C ILE A 97 -8.84 -17.55 -1.83
N HIS A 98 -8.15 -17.46 -0.70
CA HIS A 98 -7.89 -18.55 0.22
C HIS A 98 -8.55 -18.23 1.54
N LEU A 99 -9.69 -18.88 1.81
CA LEU A 99 -10.37 -18.79 3.10
C LEU A 99 -9.46 -19.37 4.19
N GLU A 100 -9.24 -18.58 5.24
CA GLU A 100 -8.46 -19.03 6.37
C GLU A 100 -9.36 -19.70 7.39
N THR A 101 -9.19 -21.01 7.57
CA THR A 101 -9.80 -21.71 8.70
C THR A 101 -9.01 -21.37 9.96
N HIS A 102 -9.54 -20.47 10.77
CA HIS A 102 -9.10 -20.30 12.15
C HIS A 102 -9.35 -21.60 12.92
N ARG A 103 -8.40 -22.53 12.94
CA ARG A 103 -8.29 -23.46 14.08
C ARG A 103 -7.76 -22.65 15.25
N MET A 104 -8.67 -22.09 16.03
CA MET A 104 -8.41 -21.81 17.43
C MET A 104 -8.09 -23.15 18.10
N HIS A 105 -6.82 -23.56 18.08
CA HIS A 105 -6.36 -24.50 19.09
C HIS A 105 -6.40 -23.72 20.40
N ALA A 106 -7.56 -23.78 21.07
CA ALA A 106 -7.57 -23.63 22.51
C ALA A 106 -6.57 -24.67 23.01
N TYR A 107 -5.39 -24.21 23.45
CA TYR A 107 -4.54 -25.02 24.31
C TYR A 107 -5.33 -25.22 25.61
N SER A 108 -6.26 -26.17 25.60
CA SER A 108 -6.78 -26.72 26.85
C SER A 108 -5.68 -27.63 27.38
N ALA A 109 -5.24 -27.36 28.61
CA ALA A 109 -4.23 -28.17 29.30
C ALA A 109 -4.68 -29.63 29.58
N ALA A 110 -5.78 -30.09 28.97
CA ALA A 110 -6.34 -31.43 29.16
C ALA A 110 -5.75 -32.50 28.23
N GLU A 111 -5.20 -32.14 27.07
CA GLU A 111 -4.75 -33.13 26.06
C GLU A 111 -3.33 -33.67 26.31
N HIS A 112 -2.55 -33.07 27.22
CA HIS A 112 -1.26 -33.64 27.65
C HIS A 112 -1.40 -34.78 28.67
N SER A 113 -2.60 -35.02 29.23
CA SER A 113 -2.83 -36.16 30.14
C SER A 113 -3.20 -37.45 29.40
N THR A 114 -3.83 -37.35 28.23
CA THR A 114 -4.31 -38.51 27.46
C THR A 114 -3.28 -39.06 26.47
N ALA A 115 -2.29 -38.28 26.05
CA ALA A 115 -1.19 -38.79 25.21
C ALA A 115 -0.16 -39.65 25.98
N ASN A 116 0.02 -39.43 27.29
CA ASN A 116 0.91 -40.23 28.13
C ASN A 116 0.26 -41.49 28.72
N GLN A 117 -1.06 -41.67 28.60
CA GLN A 117 -1.75 -42.91 29.01
C GLN A 117 -1.92 -43.91 27.85
N VAL A 118 -1.87 -43.47 26.59
CA VAL A 118 -1.99 -44.37 25.44
C VAL A 118 -0.64 -45.01 25.09
N THR A 119 0.48 -44.31 25.28
CA THR A 119 1.83 -44.85 25.03
C THR A 119 2.32 -45.82 26.11
N SER A 120 1.78 -45.79 27.34
CA SER A 120 2.09 -46.78 28.36
C SER A 120 1.27 -48.08 28.24
N ASN A 121 0.04 -48.00 27.71
CA ASN A 121 -0.87 -49.14 27.63
C ASN A 121 -0.71 -49.99 26.35
N GLU A 122 -0.19 -49.42 25.25
CA GLU A 122 0.22 -50.21 24.09
C GLU A 122 1.60 -50.88 24.29
N CYS A 123 2.50 -50.27 25.07
CA CYS A 123 3.80 -50.87 25.38
C CYS A 123 3.69 -52.05 26.39
N ARG A 124 2.60 -52.13 27.16
CA ARG A 124 2.32 -53.26 28.07
C ARG A 124 1.62 -54.44 27.38
N LYS A 125 0.94 -54.23 26.24
CA LYS A 125 0.29 -55.32 25.46
C LYS A 125 1.19 -55.98 24.40
N ARG A 126 2.37 -55.43 24.11
CA ARG A 126 3.36 -56.04 23.20
C ARG A 126 4.31 -57.05 23.85
N ARG A 127 4.23 -57.28 25.18
CA ARG A 127 5.09 -58.28 25.88
C ARG A 127 4.46 -59.66 26.09
N THR A 128 3.22 -59.89 25.68
CA THR A 128 2.51 -61.18 25.92
C THR A 128 1.96 -61.86 24.66
N TYR A 129 2.39 -61.46 23.46
CA TYR A 129 1.97 -62.15 22.23
C TYR A 129 3.14 -62.37 21.27
N ASN A 130 4.15 -63.09 21.74
CA ASN A 130 5.15 -63.74 20.89
C ASN A 130 5.27 -65.21 21.30
N ARG A 131 4.17 -65.94 21.12
CA ARG A 131 4.19 -67.38 20.96
C ARG A 131 3.00 -67.75 20.09
N THR A 132 3.24 -68.64 19.13
CA THR A 132 2.31 -69.27 18.18
C THR A 132 1.85 -68.47 16.95
N ARG A 133 2.68 -68.60 15.90
CA ARG A 133 2.35 -69.23 14.60
C ARG A 133 1.45 -68.51 13.57
N SER A 134 2.01 -68.52 12.35
CA SER A 134 1.38 -68.73 11.01
C SER A 134 0.61 -67.61 10.30
N ARG A 135 1.25 -67.17 9.20
CA ARG A 135 0.70 -66.71 7.91
C ARG A 135 -0.83 -66.65 7.80
N VAL A 136 -1.37 -65.43 7.66
CA VAL A 136 -2.56 -65.14 6.84
C VAL A 136 -2.39 -63.77 6.16
N ASN A 137 -2.59 -63.75 4.85
CA ASN A 137 -2.67 -62.55 3.99
C ASN A 137 -3.86 -61.68 4.39
N MET A 138 -3.67 -60.35 4.47
CA MET A 138 -4.75 -59.36 4.42
C MET A 138 -4.32 -58.11 3.63
N PRO A 139 -5.26 -57.41 2.97
CA PRO A 139 -4.99 -56.61 1.78
C PRO A 139 -4.38 -55.24 2.10
N ALA A 140 -3.59 -54.74 1.15
CA ALA A 140 -3.01 -53.41 1.14
C ALA A 140 -4.11 -52.34 1.34
N ARG A 141 -4.13 -51.71 2.53
CA ARG A 141 -4.85 -50.45 2.71
C ARG A 141 -4.14 -49.38 1.92
N CYS A 142 -4.87 -48.80 0.98
CA CYS A 142 -4.51 -47.62 0.21
C CYS A 142 -4.13 -46.49 1.17
N THR A 143 -2.84 -46.31 1.42
CA THR A 143 -2.33 -45.10 2.07
C THR A 143 -2.41 -43.99 1.05
N TYR A 144 -3.42 -43.12 1.18
CA TYR A 144 -3.38 -41.80 0.59
C TYR A 144 -2.09 -41.13 1.07
N ILE A 145 -1.10 -41.02 0.18
CA ILE A 145 0.06 -40.16 0.38
C ILE A 145 -0.50 -38.74 0.31
N TYR A 146 -0.80 -38.19 1.48
CA TYR A 146 -1.14 -36.79 1.63
C TYR A 146 0.16 -36.01 1.37
N HIS A 147 0.31 -35.44 0.17
CA HIS A 147 1.37 -34.49 -0.09
C HIS A 147 1.16 -33.27 0.82
N PRO A 148 2.12 -32.91 1.69
CA PRO A 148 2.00 -31.71 2.49
C PRO A 148 2.30 -30.52 1.56
N ALA A 149 1.28 -30.02 0.86
CA ALA A 149 1.34 -28.68 0.30
C ALA A 149 1.48 -27.71 1.49
N SER A 150 2.72 -27.29 1.75
CA SER A 150 3.13 -26.01 2.34
C SER A 150 2.02 -25.27 3.10
N ARG A 151 1.67 -25.80 4.27
CA ARG A 151 0.74 -25.18 5.22
C ARG A 151 1.51 -24.11 6.01
N ILE A 152 1.75 -22.95 5.39
CA ILE A 152 2.21 -21.76 6.12
C ILE A 152 1.07 -21.38 7.06
N THR A 153 1.24 -21.73 8.34
CA THR A 153 0.28 -21.39 9.38
C THR A 153 0.57 -19.94 9.78
N ILE A 154 -0.35 -19.05 9.42
CA ILE A 154 -0.29 -17.58 9.60
C ILE A 154 -0.10 -17.17 11.07
N THR A 155 -0.29 -18.12 11.97
CA THR A 155 0.04 -17.99 13.39
C THR A 155 1.51 -17.67 13.64
N SER A 156 2.46 -18.09 12.79
CA SER A 156 3.90 -17.85 13.06
C SER A 156 4.32 -16.38 12.86
N LYS A 157 3.77 -15.67 11.86
CA LYS A 157 4.10 -14.25 11.60
C LYS A 157 3.39 -13.29 12.57
N TRP A 158 2.25 -13.69 13.13
CA TRP A 158 1.30 -12.81 13.82
C TRP A 158 0.83 -13.33 15.19
N GLN A 159 1.71 -14.04 15.92
CA GLN A 159 1.38 -14.67 17.20
C GLN A 159 1.39 -13.65 18.35
N GLY A 160 0.19 -13.29 18.84
CA GLY A 160 0.01 -12.54 20.08
C GLY A 160 -1.46 -12.34 20.39
N THR A 161 -2.02 -13.13 21.31
CA THR A 161 -3.45 -13.10 21.68
C THR A 161 -3.90 -11.74 22.22
N GLN A 162 -2.98 -10.93 22.75
CA GLN A 162 -3.22 -9.55 23.19
C GLN A 162 -3.28 -8.54 22.01
N LEU A 163 -2.56 -8.79 20.91
CA LEU A 163 -2.58 -7.92 19.71
C LEU A 163 -3.86 -8.08 18.89
N ILE A 164 -4.51 -9.25 18.93
CA ILE A 164 -5.66 -9.56 18.08
C ILE A 164 -6.92 -8.80 18.52
N LEU A 165 -7.12 -8.60 19.84
CA LEU A 165 -8.28 -7.89 20.37
C LEU A 165 -8.20 -6.37 20.12
N SER A 166 -7.03 -5.75 20.28
CA SER A 166 -6.81 -4.33 19.99
C SER A 166 -6.83 -4.03 18.48
N ARG A 167 -6.37 -4.97 17.65
CA ARG A 167 -6.45 -4.86 16.17
C ARG A 167 -7.88 -4.77 15.65
N LYS A 168 -8.79 -5.62 16.15
CA LYS A 168 -10.18 -5.67 15.65
C LYS A 168 -10.95 -4.37 15.93
N SER A 169 -10.80 -3.80 17.13
CA SER A 169 -11.45 -2.52 17.45
C SER A 169 -10.85 -1.37 16.64
N LEU A 170 -9.52 -1.36 16.46
CA LEU A 170 -8.84 -0.37 15.63
C LEU A 170 -9.25 -0.45 14.17
N LEU A 171 -9.31 -1.64 13.58
CA LEU A 171 -9.78 -1.84 12.21
C LEU A 171 -11.20 -1.30 12.02
N ARG A 172 -12.10 -1.57 12.97
CA ARG A 172 -13.48 -1.05 12.93
C ARG A 172 -13.52 0.48 13.00
N ASP A 173 -12.80 1.07 13.96
CA ASP A 173 -12.85 2.51 14.19
C ASP A 173 -12.19 3.29 13.04
N VAL A 174 -11.07 2.78 12.49
CA VAL A 174 -10.46 3.30 11.24
C VAL A 174 -11.39 3.11 10.06
N GLY A 175 -12.04 1.95 9.93
CA GLY A 175 -13.00 1.69 8.85
C GLY A 175 -14.19 2.65 8.84
N ASN A 176 -14.67 3.08 10.02
CA ASN A 176 -15.71 4.11 10.13
C ASN A 176 -15.20 5.48 9.64
N HIS A 177 -14.01 5.90 10.10
CA HIS A 177 -13.35 7.13 9.62
C HIS A 177 -13.19 7.14 8.10
N VAL A 178 -12.69 6.04 7.55
CA VAL A 178 -12.43 5.90 6.11
C VAL A 178 -13.71 5.99 5.29
N LYS A 179 -14.80 5.35 5.72
CA LYS A 179 -16.12 5.41 5.04
C LYS A 179 -16.72 6.82 5.06
N GLU A 180 -16.45 7.60 6.10
CA GLU A 180 -16.97 8.97 6.23
C GLU A 180 -16.20 9.97 5.35
N HIS A 181 -14.88 9.81 5.24
CA HIS A 181 -14.01 10.83 4.63
C HIS A 181 -13.53 10.51 3.21
N PHE A 182 -13.61 9.25 2.76
CA PHE A 182 -13.15 8.83 1.44
C PHE A 182 -14.32 8.34 0.56
N PRO A 183 -14.77 9.12 -0.43
CA PRO A 183 -16.00 8.83 -1.18
C PRO A 183 -15.83 7.76 -2.28
N SER A 184 -14.62 7.54 -2.79
CA SER A 184 -14.35 6.70 -3.96
C SER A 184 -13.74 5.34 -3.58
N LEU A 185 -14.58 4.43 -3.06
CA LEU A 185 -14.24 3.04 -2.69
C LEU A 185 -12.83 2.91 -2.09
N PRO A 186 -12.61 3.42 -0.86
CA PRO A 186 -11.30 3.33 -0.23
C PRO A 186 -10.95 1.89 0.13
N ALA A 187 -9.66 1.62 0.23
CA ALA A 187 -9.13 0.41 0.86
C ALA A 187 -8.40 0.80 2.14
N TYR A 188 -8.51 -0.03 3.17
CA TYR A 188 -7.82 0.18 4.44
C TYR A 188 -7.43 -1.15 5.05
N GLY A 189 -6.38 -1.16 5.86
CA GLY A 189 -5.88 -2.39 6.46
C GLY A 189 -5.16 -2.11 7.77
N VAL A 190 -5.29 -3.03 8.72
CA VAL A 190 -4.60 -2.97 10.01
C VAL A 190 -3.82 -4.26 10.21
N TYR A 191 -2.50 -4.14 10.25
CA TYR A 191 -1.56 -5.25 10.28
C TYR A 191 -0.64 -5.11 11.49
N PRO A 192 -0.28 -6.19 12.18
CA PRO A 192 0.79 -6.11 13.16
C PRO A 192 2.12 -5.73 12.48
N THR A 193 3.07 -5.22 13.22
CA THR A 193 4.48 -5.07 12.80
C THR A 193 5.39 -5.34 13.99
N ASN A 194 6.70 -5.40 13.76
CA ASN A 194 7.67 -5.55 14.85
C ASN A 194 7.62 -4.37 15.83
N ASP A 195 7.35 -3.17 15.32
CA ASP A 195 7.41 -1.91 16.07
C ASP A 195 6.02 -1.44 16.57
N GLY A 196 4.96 -2.21 16.31
CA GLY A 196 3.61 -1.87 16.73
C GLY A 196 2.52 -2.41 15.80
N ILE A 197 1.62 -1.52 15.39
CA ILE A 197 0.48 -1.82 14.52
C ILE A 197 0.52 -0.86 13.33
N ALA A 198 0.69 -1.41 12.12
CA ALA A 198 0.58 -0.66 10.88
C ALA A 198 -0.89 -0.45 10.51
N ILE A 199 -1.21 0.77 10.10
CA ILE A 199 -2.52 1.21 9.64
C ILE A 199 -2.31 1.83 8.27
N LEU A 200 -2.91 1.23 7.26
CA LEU A 200 -2.83 1.69 5.87
C LEU A 200 -4.20 2.17 5.42
N ILE A 201 -4.24 3.33 4.75
CA ILE A 201 -5.45 3.90 4.15
C ILE A 201 -5.08 4.34 2.73
N VAL A 202 -5.88 3.90 1.76
CA VAL A 202 -5.69 4.23 0.35
C VAL A 202 -7.00 4.73 -0.23
N GLY A 203 -6.96 5.93 -0.79
CA GLY A 203 -8.05 6.52 -1.57
C GLY A 203 -7.62 6.70 -3.01
N ASN A 204 -8.31 6.05 -3.94
CA ASN A 204 -8.00 6.17 -5.37
C ASN A 204 -9.16 6.85 -6.09
N LYS A 205 -8.85 7.68 -7.08
CA LYS A 205 -9.83 8.20 -8.03
C LYS A 205 -9.18 8.34 -9.39
N TYR A 206 -9.62 7.51 -10.33
CA TYR A 206 -9.09 7.48 -11.69
C TYR A 206 -10.17 7.93 -12.65
N SER A 207 -9.81 8.86 -13.53
CA SER A 207 -10.73 9.45 -14.49
C SER A 207 -10.01 9.65 -15.82
N PRO A 208 -9.52 8.58 -16.47
CA PRO A 208 -8.72 8.67 -17.67
C PRO A 208 -9.45 9.34 -18.85
N SER A 209 -10.78 9.20 -18.93
CA SER A 209 -11.59 9.92 -19.93
C SER A 209 -11.58 11.45 -19.78
N ASN A 210 -11.22 11.94 -18.59
CA ASN A 210 -11.04 13.36 -18.29
C ASN A 210 -9.55 13.69 -18.07
N TYR A 211 -8.64 12.79 -18.49
CA TYR A 211 -7.19 13.00 -18.46
C TYR A 211 -6.60 13.29 -17.08
N TRP A 212 -7.15 12.68 -16.01
CA TRP A 212 -6.54 12.81 -14.69
C TRP A 212 -6.74 11.59 -13.79
N ASN A 213 -5.75 11.39 -12.92
CA ASN A 213 -5.74 10.34 -11.91
C ASN A 213 -5.22 10.89 -10.58
N GLY A 214 -5.74 10.37 -9.47
CA GLY A 214 -5.33 10.76 -8.13
C GLY A 214 -5.26 9.57 -7.18
N ARG A 215 -4.28 9.61 -6.29
CA ARG A 215 -4.08 8.65 -5.22
C ARG A 215 -3.69 9.36 -3.93
N TRP A 216 -4.39 9.00 -2.86
CA TRP A 216 -4.07 9.33 -1.49
C TRP A 216 -3.59 8.07 -0.77
N ARG A 217 -2.47 8.15 -0.06
CA ARG A 217 -1.92 7.07 0.77
C ARG A 217 -1.60 7.61 2.15
N SER A 218 -2.20 7.03 3.18
CA SER A 218 -1.75 7.23 4.56
C SER A 218 -1.18 5.92 5.08
N ALA A 219 0.05 5.95 5.58
CA ALA A 219 0.68 4.83 6.26
C ALA A 219 1.10 5.27 7.65
N TYR A 220 0.53 4.65 8.68
CA TYR A 220 0.86 4.93 10.06
C TYR A 220 1.35 3.66 10.76
N THR A 221 2.26 3.84 11.71
CA THR A 221 2.64 2.84 12.70
C THR A 221 2.28 3.40 14.08
N PHE A 222 1.31 2.75 14.73
CA PHE A 222 0.93 3.02 16.10
C PHE A 222 1.70 2.10 17.03
N ASN A 223 2.45 2.66 17.97
CA ASN A 223 3.14 1.91 19.01
C ASN A 223 2.38 2.06 20.35
N PRO A 224 1.74 0.98 20.85
CA PRO A 224 0.99 1.04 22.11
C PRO A 224 1.86 1.30 23.34
N SER A 225 3.14 0.94 23.31
CA SER A 225 4.06 1.06 24.46
C SER A 225 4.49 2.51 24.67
N SER A 226 4.77 3.24 23.58
CA SER A 226 5.13 4.66 23.62
C SER A 226 3.92 5.59 23.47
N SER A 227 2.74 5.06 23.12
CA SER A 227 1.55 5.86 22.79
C SER A 227 1.84 6.89 21.69
N THR A 228 2.59 6.49 20.66
CA THR A 228 2.99 7.36 19.54
C THR A 228 2.41 6.85 18.22
N LEU A 229 1.95 7.77 17.39
CA LEU A 229 1.54 7.55 16.00
C LEU A 229 2.60 8.18 15.09
N THR A 230 3.31 7.35 14.35
CA THR A 230 4.31 7.80 13.36
C THR A 230 3.89 7.36 11.97
N GLY A 231 4.33 8.04 10.92
CA GLY A 231 3.97 7.63 9.56
C GLY A 231 4.15 8.73 8.53
N SER A 232 3.46 8.58 7.40
CA SER A 232 3.35 9.64 6.41
C SER A 232 2.00 9.62 5.68
N ILE A 233 1.66 10.78 5.14
CA ILE A 233 0.54 10.96 4.21
C ILE A 233 1.14 11.43 2.89
N ALA A 234 0.85 10.71 1.82
CA ALA A 234 1.30 11.01 0.47
C ALA A 234 0.13 11.21 -0.48
N VAL A 235 0.23 12.23 -1.33
CA VAL A 235 -0.75 12.55 -2.37
C VAL A 235 -0.04 12.63 -3.70
N ASP A 236 -0.59 11.92 -4.69
CA ASP A 236 -0.10 11.90 -6.07
C ASP A 236 -1.27 12.16 -7.01
N VAL A 237 -1.22 13.26 -7.76
CA VAL A 237 -2.24 13.63 -8.74
C VAL A 237 -1.56 13.94 -10.05
N HIS A 238 -2.06 13.36 -11.13
CA HIS A 238 -1.55 13.55 -12.48
C HIS A 238 -2.69 14.04 -13.38
N TYR A 239 -2.46 15.16 -14.07
CA TYR A 239 -3.38 15.74 -15.07
C TYR A 239 -2.62 15.91 -16.39
N TYR A 240 -3.18 15.42 -17.48
CA TYR A 240 -2.48 15.28 -18.75
C TYR A 240 -3.31 15.68 -19.99
N GLU A 241 -4.30 16.56 -19.82
CA GLU A 241 -5.00 17.18 -20.95
C GLU A 241 -4.14 18.32 -21.50
N ASP A 242 -3.76 18.25 -22.78
CA ASP A 242 -2.95 19.26 -23.49
C ASP A 242 -1.63 19.68 -22.78
N GLY A 243 -1.12 18.82 -21.91
CA GLY A 243 0.07 19.06 -21.09
C GLY A 243 0.37 17.90 -20.17
N ASN A 244 1.35 18.05 -19.28
CA ASN A 244 1.63 17.09 -18.21
C ASN A 244 1.91 17.86 -16.92
N VAL A 245 0.99 17.75 -15.97
CA VAL A 245 1.09 18.39 -14.66
C VAL A 245 0.90 17.32 -13.59
N ARG A 246 1.88 17.20 -12.69
CA ARG A 246 1.82 16.25 -11.58
C ARG A 246 2.06 16.96 -10.25
N LEU A 247 1.23 16.63 -9.27
CA LEU A 247 1.41 16.96 -7.86
C LEU A 247 1.90 15.71 -7.16
N VAL A 248 3.09 15.78 -6.54
CA VAL A 248 3.59 14.74 -5.64
C VAL A 248 3.93 15.42 -4.32
N THR A 249 3.28 15.01 -3.24
CA THR A 249 3.51 15.55 -1.91
C THR A 249 3.59 14.44 -0.88
N GLU A 250 4.45 14.62 0.12
CA GLU A 250 4.53 13.74 1.28
C GLU A 250 4.65 14.57 2.56
N LYS A 251 3.93 14.16 3.59
CA LYS A 251 3.95 14.77 4.92
C LYS A 251 4.24 13.69 5.94
N ALA A 252 5.38 13.80 6.61
CA ALA A 252 5.68 12.98 7.78
C ALA A 252 4.74 13.32 8.94
N VAL A 253 4.31 12.30 9.67
CA VAL A 253 3.43 12.37 10.84
C VAL A 253 4.17 11.81 12.04
N ASN A 254 4.15 12.54 13.14
CA ASN A 254 4.70 12.12 14.42
C ASN A 254 3.88 12.79 15.53
N GLU A 255 2.90 12.09 16.06
CA GLU A 255 1.93 12.58 17.04
C GLU A 255 1.92 11.68 18.28
N SER A 256 1.85 12.30 19.46
CA SER A 256 1.64 11.61 20.73
C SER A 256 0.16 11.52 21.05
N LEU A 257 -0.34 10.32 21.36
CA LEU A 257 -1.74 10.11 21.70
C LEU A 257 -2.01 10.40 23.18
N ARG A 258 -3.26 10.79 23.47
CA ARG A 258 -3.74 11.00 24.85
C ARG A 258 -4.12 9.67 25.50
N SER A 259 -4.54 8.72 24.69
CA SER A 259 -4.96 7.38 25.09
C SER A 259 -4.54 6.35 24.04
N THR A 260 -4.34 5.10 24.47
CA THR A 260 -4.05 3.97 23.57
C THR A 260 -5.31 3.29 23.04
N THR A 261 -6.49 3.87 23.27
CA THR A 261 -7.77 3.34 22.76
C THR A 261 -7.86 3.50 21.25
N SER A 262 -8.53 2.56 20.59
CA SER A 262 -8.72 2.58 19.13
C SER A 262 -9.44 3.84 18.63
N SER A 263 -10.36 4.37 19.42
CA SER A 263 -11.10 5.58 19.08
C SER A 263 -10.24 6.85 19.15
N ASP A 264 -9.28 6.93 20.07
CA ASP A 264 -8.33 8.06 20.14
C ASP A 264 -7.33 8.03 18.98
N VAL A 265 -6.89 6.82 18.58
CA VAL A 265 -6.05 6.62 17.39
C VAL A 265 -6.79 7.10 16.13
N ALA A 266 -8.01 6.61 15.90
CA ALA A 266 -8.80 6.99 14.73
C ALA A 266 -9.10 8.51 14.68
N ARG A 267 -9.40 9.12 15.84
CA ARG A 267 -9.63 10.57 15.95
C ARG A 267 -8.36 11.37 15.65
N THR A 268 -7.22 10.91 16.15
CA THR A 268 -5.92 11.55 15.88
C THR A 268 -5.60 11.49 14.38
N ILE A 269 -5.80 10.33 13.73
CA ILE A 269 -5.66 10.18 12.27
C ILE A 269 -6.56 11.18 11.55
N ALA A 270 -7.85 11.24 11.89
CA ALA A 270 -8.79 12.17 11.26
C ALA A 270 -8.36 13.64 11.40
N ALA A 271 -7.86 14.03 12.58
CA ALA A 271 -7.39 15.38 12.82
C ALA A 271 -6.13 15.73 12.00
N VAL A 272 -5.18 14.80 11.91
CA VAL A 272 -3.93 14.98 11.13
C VAL A 272 -4.24 15.06 9.63
N GLU A 273 -5.08 14.17 9.11
CA GLU A 273 -5.47 14.15 7.69
C GLU A 273 -6.22 15.42 7.31
N LYS A 274 -7.18 15.85 8.14
CA LYS A 274 -7.89 17.12 7.95
C LYS A 274 -6.92 18.30 7.93
N LYS A 275 -6.02 18.38 8.91
CA LYS A 275 -5.03 19.45 9.00
C LYS A 275 -4.15 19.49 7.75
N TYR A 276 -3.70 18.33 7.28
CA TYR A 276 -2.88 18.24 6.07
C TYR A 276 -3.65 18.67 4.81
N GLN A 277 -4.91 18.25 4.66
CA GLN A 277 -5.76 18.69 3.56
C GLN A 277 -5.93 20.22 3.53
N GLU A 278 -6.17 20.83 4.70
CA GLU A 278 -6.27 22.28 4.81
C GLU A 278 -4.94 22.99 4.52
N GLU A 279 -3.80 22.42 4.96
CA GLU A 279 -2.46 22.91 4.64
C GLU A 279 -2.19 22.88 3.13
N LEU A 280 -2.55 21.79 2.44
CA LEU A 280 -2.43 21.68 0.98
C LEU A 280 -3.25 22.74 0.27
N ASN A 281 -4.51 22.95 0.66
CA ASN A 281 -5.37 23.97 0.07
C ASN A 281 -4.80 25.39 0.25
N ARG A 282 -4.28 25.70 1.45
CA ARG A 282 -3.61 26.98 1.70
C ARG A 282 -2.33 27.14 0.88
N ALA A 283 -1.55 26.07 0.74
CA ALA A 283 -0.32 26.08 -0.06
C ALA A 283 -0.60 26.36 -1.54
N PHE A 284 -1.66 25.79 -2.12
CA PHE A 284 -2.07 26.12 -3.50
C PHE A 284 -2.51 27.58 -3.67
N GLY A 285 -3.24 28.13 -2.70
CA GLY A 285 -3.57 29.56 -2.68
C GLY A 285 -2.30 30.43 -2.70
N ALA A 286 -1.37 30.16 -1.79
CA ALA A 286 -0.11 30.89 -1.70
C ALA A 286 0.77 30.74 -2.96
N LEU A 287 0.82 29.55 -3.56
CA LEU A 287 1.58 29.29 -4.79
C LEU A 287 1.04 30.08 -5.99
N SER A 288 -0.28 30.10 -6.14
CA SER A 288 -0.96 30.78 -7.25
C SER A 288 -0.89 32.31 -7.15
N GLU A 289 -0.99 32.86 -5.93
CA GLU A 289 -0.98 34.31 -5.72
C GLU A 289 0.42 34.90 -5.51
N GLY A 290 1.38 34.09 -5.06
CA GLY A 290 2.74 34.51 -4.75
C GLY A 290 3.75 34.08 -5.81
N ALA A 291 4.30 32.87 -5.65
CA ALA A 291 5.48 32.44 -6.40
C ALA A 291 5.27 32.41 -7.92
N PHE A 292 4.12 31.96 -8.42
CA PHE A 292 3.86 31.95 -9.87
C PHE A 292 3.77 33.35 -10.49
N LYS A 293 3.21 34.33 -9.78
CA LYS A 293 3.17 35.73 -10.26
C LYS A 293 4.57 36.36 -10.30
N ASN A 294 5.46 35.93 -9.42
CA ASN A 294 6.84 36.40 -9.38
C ASN A 294 7.71 35.80 -10.50
N LEU A 295 7.44 34.56 -10.93
CA LEU A 295 8.16 33.93 -12.04
C LEU A 295 7.88 34.63 -13.38
N ARG A 296 6.60 34.86 -13.69
CA ARG A 296 6.20 35.53 -14.92
C ARG A 296 4.96 36.37 -14.67
N ARG A 297 5.09 37.67 -14.93
CA ARG A 297 3.97 38.60 -14.88
C ARG A 297 3.01 38.33 -16.03
N GLN A 298 1.71 38.40 -15.77
CA GLN A 298 0.68 38.31 -16.81
C GLN A 298 0.80 39.45 -17.84
N LEU A 299 1.20 40.65 -17.38
CA LEU A 299 1.51 41.80 -18.22
C LEU A 299 2.82 42.46 -17.75
N PRO A 300 3.55 43.12 -18.67
CA PRO A 300 4.65 44.01 -18.31
C PRO A 300 4.30 45.02 -17.21
N VAL A 301 5.31 45.65 -16.60
CA VAL A 301 5.13 46.68 -15.55
C VAL A 301 4.15 47.77 -15.95
N THR A 302 4.18 48.16 -17.22
CA THR A 302 3.32 49.16 -17.84
C THR A 302 1.84 48.77 -17.92
N ARG A 303 1.48 47.51 -17.61
CA ARG A 303 0.13 46.93 -17.76
C ARG A 303 -0.41 47.02 -19.20
N GLN A 304 0.48 47.04 -20.18
CA GLN A 304 0.15 47.02 -21.61
C GLN A 304 0.90 45.88 -22.29
N LYS A 305 0.33 45.33 -23.36
CA LYS A 305 1.04 44.36 -24.20
C LYS A 305 2.27 45.03 -24.82
N MET A 306 3.31 44.23 -25.08
CA MET A 306 4.53 44.73 -25.71
C MET A 306 4.21 45.31 -27.10
N ASP A 307 4.64 46.56 -27.32
CA ASP A 307 4.59 47.19 -28.63
C ASP A 307 5.86 46.79 -29.40
N TRP A 308 5.74 45.76 -30.24
CA TRP A 308 6.87 45.21 -31.00
C TRP A 308 7.43 46.20 -32.02
N GLN A 309 6.63 47.14 -32.53
CA GLN A 309 7.11 48.16 -33.47
C GLN A 309 8.08 49.10 -32.75
N LYS A 310 7.72 49.56 -31.54
CA LYS A 310 8.58 50.40 -30.72
C LYS A 310 9.78 49.65 -30.14
N ALA A 311 9.61 48.37 -29.79
CA ALA A 311 10.68 47.54 -29.24
C ALA A 311 11.92 47.47 -30.15
N SER A 312 11.71 47.47 -31.47
CA SER A 312 12.80 47.47 -32.46
C SER A 312 13.56 48.81 -32.57
N ALA A 313 12.93 49.91 -32.16
CA ALA A 313 13.46 51.27 -32.30
C ALA A 313 14.09 51.83 -31.01
N TYR A 314 13.85 51.21 -29.85
CA TYR A 314 14.43 51.65 -28.58
C TYR A 314 15.93 51.31 -28.50
N LYS A 315 16.79 52.35 -28.62
CA LYS A 315 18.22 52.24 -28.26
C LYS A 315 18.35 52.31 -26.74
N ILE A 316 18.39 51.13 -26.11
CA ILE A 316 18.51 50.91 -24.65
C ILE A 316 19.75 51.61 -24.03
N GLY A 317 20.78 51.90 -24.83
CA GLY A 317 22.06 52.44 -24.33
C GLY A 317 22.07 53.91 -23.88
N GLN A 318 21.12 54.76 -24.31
CA GLN A 318 21.15 56.19 -23.97
C GLN A 318 20.53 56.51 -22.59
N ASP A 319 19.53 55.76 -22.15
CA ASP A 319 18.84 56.00 -20.86
C ASP A 319 19.49 55.25 -19.68
N ILE A 320 20.37 54.27 -19.93
CA ILE A 320 21.13 53.57 -18.87
C ILE A 320 22.37 54.36 -18.42
N GLY A 321 22.84 55.31 -19.24
CA GLY A 321 24.08 56.07 -19.02
C GLY A 321 24.02 57.20 -18.00
N GLY A 322 22.95 57.35 -17.20
CA GLY A 322 22.90 58.36 -16.14
C GLY A 322 23.13 59.77 -16.65
N GLY A 323 22.52 60.13 -17.78
CA GLY A 323 22.52 61.50 -18.29
C GLY A 323 21.78 62.41 -17.32
N ALA A 324 22.52 63.01 -16.39
CA ALA A 324 22.06 64.09 -15.54
C ALA A 324 21.31 65.11 -16.42
N ARG A 325 20.02 65.29 -16.16
CA ARG A 325 19.28 66.47 -16.64
C ARG A 325 19.89 67.68 -15.94
N ALA A 326 20.89 68.26 -16.59
CA ALA A 326 21.27 69.63 -16.32
C ALA A 326 20.25 70.55 -17.01
N ARG A 327 19.63 71.39 -16.18
CA ARG A 327 18.73 72.52 -16.44
C ARG A 327 17.24 72.21 -16.44
#